data_AF-A0A318T6A9-F1
#
_entry.id   AF-A0A318T6A9-F1
#
_cell.length_a   1.000
_cell.length_b   1.000
_cell.length_c   1.000
_cell.angle_alpha   90.00
_cell.angle_beta   90.00
_cell.angle_gamma   90.00
#
_symmetry.space_group_name_H-M   'P 1'
#
loop_
_entity.id
_entity.type
_entity.pdbx_description
1 polymer ?
#
loop_
_entity_poly.entity_id
_entity_poly.type
_entity_poly.pdbx_seq_one_letter_code
_entity_poly.pdbx_strand_id
1 'polypeptide(L)'
;MEKEQYIWKPYATQDFKVDTSLSGPAATFNKNGGFSCFVDAGLSLTVTDAGTTAWGKQLIQQQNPPHKSTGIMLSNAMSSLTMVSAGKLVLGETTVTTHISLLDSQNLQLFVREVFFSNTHMQIFGGSLEMLGPNFSYLKIDNAVITVEDNGGCHITPSFGEQKIDIAKNFYLMVTDTSSAQLDGVSVQPGASVQFNLQTIGEPDTPTVRLSGIDFLGEESQNYPKGMFNFTTYDGKNNRGNFVLAGIGNAIQFNYMLQLELVAIDGNSDRSYVNSRIDNQNIYQNGDMIVRLRFQK
;
A
#
# COMPACT_ATOMS: atom_id res chain seq x y z
N MET A 1 -36.40 11.15 6.37
CA MET A 1 -35.68 10.84 7.62
C MET A 1 -34.25 11.29 7.44
N GLU A 2 -33.78 12.20 8.29
CA GLU A 2 -32.36 12.54 8.37
C GLU A 2 -31.60 11.30 8.82
N LYS A 3 -30.46 11.02 8.19
CA LYS A 3 -29.62 9.87 8.56
C LYS A 3 -29.04 10.07 9.95
N GLU A 4 -28.85 8.96 10.67
CA GLU A 4 -28.12 8.95 11.93
C GLU A 4 -26.76 9.64 11.75
N GLN A 5 -26.53 10.70 12.51
CA GLN A 5 -25.21 11.32 12.62
C GLN A 5 -24.41 10.51 13.63
N TYR A 6 -23.42 9.76 13.16
CA TYR A 6 -22.49 9.07 14.04
C TYR A 6 -21.63 10.10 14.78
N ILE A 7 -21.77 10.16 16.10
CA ILE A 7 -20.97 11.04 16.96
C ILE A 7 -19.66 10.32 17.31
N TRP A 8 -18.56 10.88 16.85
CA TRP A 8 -17.21 10.43 17.15
C TRP A 8 -16.82 10.74 18.61
N LYS A 9 -16.30 9.74 19.34
CA LYS A 9 -15.78 9.83 20.70
C LYS A 9 -14.36 9.23 20.74
N PRO A 10 -13.30 10.03 20.58
CA PRO A 10 -11.93 9.55 20.33
C PRO A 10 -11.32 8.70 21.45
N TYR A 11 -11.80 8.85 22.69
CA TYR A 11 -11.27 8.19 23.88
C TYR A 11 -12.08 6.96 24.34
N ALA A 12 -13.04 6.51 23.54
CA ALA A 12 -13.86 5.35 23.86
C ALA A 12 -13.78 4.34 22.73
N THR A 13 -13.79 3.04 23.06
CA THR A 13 -14.08 2.01 22.06
C THR A 13 -15.45 2.28 21.47
N GLN A 14 -15.52 2.41 20.15
CA GLN A 14 -16.78 2.64 19.44
C GLN A 14 -16.94 1.61 18.35
N ASP A 15 -18.08 0.93 18.38
CA ASP A 15 -18.52 0.06 17.30
C ASP A 15 -19.66 0.75 16.56
N PHE A 16 -19.41 1.06 15.29
CA PHE A 16 -20.44 1.59 14.40
C PHE A 16 -20.91 0.46 13.48
N LYS A 17 -22.19 0.11 13.56
CA LYS A 17 -22.85 -0.80 12.63
C LYS A 17 -23.82 -0.01 11.75
N VAL A 18 -23.57 0.01 10.44
CA VAL A 18 -24.43 0.69 9.47
C VAL A 18 -25.33 -0.33 8.80
N ASP A 19 -26.53 -0.55 9.35
CA ASP A 19 -27.51 -1.61 8.97
C ASP A 19 -28.64 -1.14 8.02
N THR A 20 -28.44 -0.10 7.20
CA THR A 20 -29.55 0.50 6.40
C THR A 20 -29.56 0.07 4.92
N SER A 21 -30.74 -0.25 4.40
CA SER A 21 -31.00 -0.40 2.95
C SER A 21 -30.96 0.97 2.28
N LEU A 22 -29.83 1.33 1.68
CA LEU A 22 -29.59 2.68 1.20
C LEU A 22 -29.97 2.81 -0.28
N SER A 23 -31.19 3.29 -0.55
CA SER A 23 -31.57 3.86 -1.85
C SER A 23 -30.91 5.23 -2.12
N GLY A 24 -29.85 5.59 -1.38
CA GLY A 24 -29.11 6.85 -1.47
C GLY A 24 -27.63 6.67 -1.11
N PRO A 25 -26.78 7.70 -1.20
CA PRO A 25 -25.32 7.56 -1.00
C PRO A 25 -24.99 7.01 0.40
N ALA A 26 -23.89 6.25 0.56
CA ALA A 26 -23.50 5.63 1.84
C ALA A 26 -23.47 6.61 3.03
N ALA A 27 -23.51 6.08 4.26
CA ALA A 27 -23.23 6.87 5.46
C ALA A 27 -21.91 7.62 5.26
N THR A 28 -21.95 8.94 5.38
CA THR A 28 -20.77 9.80 5.21
C THR A 28 -20.59 10.58 6.51
N PHE A 29 -19.39 10.54 7.08
CA PHE A 29 -19.02 11.48 8.14
C PHE A 29 -19.12 12.89 7.52
N ASN A 30 -19.97 13.76 8.08
CA ASN A 30 -20.20 15.11 7.57
C ASN A 30 -18.88 15.92 7.65
N LYS A 31 -18.36 16.32 6.48
CA LYS A 31 -16.94 16.70 6.26
C LYS A 31 -16.69 18.17 5.99
N ASN A 32 -17.68 19.04 6.17
CA ASN A 32 -17.52 20.47 5.82
C ASN A 32 -16.46 21.21 6.68
N GLY A 33 -15.88 20.58 7.71
CA GLY A 33 -14.80 21.14 8.54
C GLY A 33 -13.42 20.49 8.39
N GLY A 34 -13.22 19.55 7.46
CA GLY A 34 -12.10 18.60 7.56
C GLY A 34 -12.39 17.55 8.64
N PHE A 35 -12.10 16.29 8.33
CA PHE A 35 -12.33 15.18 9.26
C PHE A 35 -10.97 14.58 9.61
N SER A 36 -10.57 14.74 10.88
CA SER A 36 -9.45 14.05 11.49
C SER A 36 -9.99 13.09 12.53
N CYS A 37 -9.78 11.79 12.31
CA CYS A 37 -10.15 10.73 13.24
C CYS A 37 -8.92 10.34 14.04
N PHE A 38 -8.89 10.69 15.33
CA PHE A 38 -7.85 10.31 16.28
C PHE A 38 -8.34 9.14 17.12
N VAL A 39 -7.94 7.94 16.75
CA VAL A 39 -8.42 6.73 17.41
C VAL A 39 -7.42 6.38 18.52
N ASP A 40 -7.82 6.60 19.78
CA ASP A 40 -7.00 6.31 20.97
C ASP A 40 -7.42 5.01 21.69
N ALA A 41 -8.45 4.32 21.17
CA ALA A 41 -8.96 3.00 21.58
C ALA A 41 -9.38 2.18 20.34
N GLY A 42 -9.85 0.93 20.45
CA GLY A 42 -10.30 0.17 19.26
C GLY A 42 -11.53 0.80 18.60
N LEU A 43 -11.53 0.93 17.26
CA LEU A 43 -12.66 1.36 16.43
C LEU A 43 -12.98 0.29 15.39
N SER A 44 -14.20 -0.26 15.45
CA SER A 44 -14.71 -1.15 14.40
C SER A 44 -15.82 -0.45 13.64
N LEU A 45 -15.66 -0.36 12.31
CA LEU A 45 -16.71 0.07 11.41
C LEU A 45 -17.15 -1.11 10.54
N THR A 46 -18.35 -1.61 10.81
CA THR A 46 -18.98 -2.64 9.96
C THR A 46 -20.06 -2.00 9.12
N VAL A 47 -19.85 -1.98 7.81
CA VAL A 47 -20.83 -1.55 6.81
C VAL A 47 -21.43 -2.81 6.18
N THR A 48 -22.67 -3.15 6.51
CA THR A 48 -23.32 -4.35 5.99
C THR A 48 -23.87 -4.18 4.56
N ASP A 49 -23.81 -2.96 4.03
CA ASP A 49 -24.20 -2.65 2.66
C ASP A 49 -23.15 -3.13 1.63
N ALA A 50 -23.62 -3.58 0.48
CA ALA A 50 -22.81 -3.94 -0.69
C ALA A 50 -22.50 -2.73 -1.59
N GLY A 51 -23.00 -1.53 -1.25
CA GLY A 51 -22.73 -0.27 -1.92
C GLY A 51 -21.30 0.26 -1.77
N THR A 52 -21.07 1.49 -2.26
CA THR A 52 -19.77 2.16 -2.14
C THR A 52 -19.71 3.05 -0.90
N THR A 53 -18.77 2.74 0.00
CA THR A 53 -18.38 3.59 1.13
C THR A 53 -17.18 4.45 0.72
N ALA A 54 -17.28 5.78 0.85
CA ALA A 54 -16.21 6.70 0.45
C ALA A 54 -15.71 7.54 1.63
N TRP A 55 -14.41 7.46 1.90
CA TRP A 55 -13.69 8.28 2.86
C TRP A 55 -12.89 9.35 2.09
N GLY A 56 -12.93 10.60 2.55
CA GLY A 56 -12.47 11.76 1.76
C GLY A 56 -13.43 12.38 0.73
N LYS A 57 -14.66 11.87 0.54
CA LYS A 57 -15.60 12.40 -0.48
C LYS A 57 -16.11 13.83 -0.26
N GLN A 58 -16.04 14.67 -1.31
CA GLN A 58 -16.71 15.98 -1.35
C GLN A 58 -18.22 15.80 -1.58
N LEU A 59 -19.05 16.12 -0.57
CA LEU A 59 -20.51 15.96 -0.67
C LEU A 59 -21.22 17.14 -1.36
N ILE A 60 -20.59 18.31 -1.43
CA ILE A 60 -21.19 19.54 -1.95
C ILE A 60 -20.22 20.22 -2.93
N GLN A 61 -20.57 20.24 -4.21
CA GLN A 61 -19.75 20.79 -5.30
C GLN A 61 -19.58 22.32 -5.24
N GLN A 62 -20.41 23.03 -4.48
CA GLN A 62 -20.50 24.51 -4.49
C GLN A 62 -19.87 25.21 -3.28
N GLN A 63 -19.37 24.48 -2.28
CA GLN A 63 -18.56 25.07 -1.22
C GLN A 63 -17.09 24.83 -1.57
N ASN A 64 -16.31 25.92 -1.70
CA ASN A 64 -14.85 25.84 -1.70
C ASN A 64 -14.45 24.98 -0.50
N PRO A 65 -13.83 23.80 -0.70
CA PRO A 65 -13.52 22.93 0.42
C PRO A 65 -12.53 23.69 1.32
N PRO A 66 -12.86 23.95 2.60
CA PRO A 66 -11.95 24.68 3.47
C PRO A 66 -10.64 23.89 3.70
N HIS A 67 -10.63 22.57 3.48
CA HIS A 67 -9.45 21.71 3.61
C HIS A 67 -9.38 20.65 2.49
N LYS A 68 -8.20 20.52 1.86
CA LYS A 68 -7.88 19.56 0.79
C LYS A 68 -7.43 18.18 1.31
N SER A 69 -7.56 17.93 2.62
CA SER A 69 -7.06 16.72 3.26
C SER A 69 -8.01 16.17 4.34
N THR A 70 -8.02 14.84 4.49
CA THR A 70 -8.64 14.12 5.61
C THR A 70 -7.61 13.21 6.28
N GLY A 71 -7.62 13.11 7.62
CA GLY A 71 -6.62 12.35 8.38
C GLY A 71 -7.22 11.23 9.23
N ILE A 72 -6.56 10.08 9.27
CA ILE A 72 -6.82 9.00 10.23
C ILE A 72 -5.51 8.72 10.95
N MET A 73 -5.53 8.79 12.27
CA MET A 73 -4.37 8.54 13.11
C MET A 73 -4.72 7.48 14.15
N LEU A 74 -3.98 6.38 14.16
CA LEU A 74 -4.01 5.35 15.20
C LEU A 74 -2.71 5.49 16.02
N SER A 75 -2.81 6.02 17.24
CA SER A 75 -1.65 6.52 18.01
C SER A 75 -1.44 5.91 19.39
N ASN A 76 -2.23 4.91 19.79
CA ASN A 76 -2.13 4.31 21.12
C ASN A 76 -2.14 2.79 20.99
N ALA A 77 -1.44 2.07 21.87
CA ALA A 77 -1.27 0.61 21.88
C ALA A 77 -2.59 -0.21 21.73
N MET A 78 -3.75 0.40 21.99
CA MET A 78 -5.08 -0.24 21.90
C MET A 78 -5.91 0.19 20.68
N SER A 79 -5.42 1.04 19.79
CA SER A 79 -6.18 1.54 18.64
C SER A 79 -6.01 0.73 17.37
N SER A 80 -6.94 -0.19 17.15
CA SER A 80 -7.15 -0.81 15.84
C SER A 80 -8.28 -0.10 15.09
N LEU A 81 -8.18 -0.09 13.75
CA LEU A 81 -9.32 0.23 12.89
C LEU A 81 -9.61 -1.00 12.04
N THR A 82 -10.80 -1.58 12.23
CA THR A 82 -11.30 -2.65 11.37
C THR A 82 -12.44 -2.13 10.52
N MET A 83 -12.35 -2.33 9.20
CA MET A 83 -13.43 -2.01 8.27
C MET A 83 -13.91 -3.27 7.57
N VAL A 84 -15.21 -3.55 7.66
CA VAL A 84 -15.83 -4.70 6.98
C VAL A 84 -16.92 -4.18 6.04
N SER A 85 -16.85 -4.53 4.75
CA SER A 85 -17.92 -4.23 3.79
C SER A 85 -17.96 -5.23 2.64
N ALA A 86 -19.17 -5.66 2.25
CA ALA A 86 -19.38 -6.51 1.08
C ALA A 86 -19.20 -5.76 -0.26
N GLY A 87 -19.09 -4.44 -0.21
CA GLY A 87 -19.03 -3.55 -1.37
C GLY A 87 -17.64 -2.94 -1.59
N LYS A 88 -17.62 -1.65 -1.91
CA LYS A 88 -16.42 -0.92 -2.31
C LYS A 88 -16.05 0.16 -1.30
N LEU A 89 -14.78 0.26 -0.94
CA LEU A 89 -14.19 1.35 -0.17
C LEU A 89 -13.33 2.25 -1.07
N VAL A 90 -13.55 3.55 -1.00
CA VAL A 90 -12.69 4.55 -1.67
C VAL A 90 -11.99 5.40 -0.61
N LEU A 91 -10.66 5.47 -0.67
CA LEU A 91 -9.82 6.33 0.15
C LEU A 91 -9.23 7.45 -0.71
N GLY A 92 -9.64 8.69 -0.40
CA GLY A 92 -9.26 9.89 -1.15
C GLY A 92 -10.11 10.10 -2.41
N GLU A 93 -9.98 11.30 -2.99
CA GLU A 93 -10.57 11.68 -4.28
C GLU A 93 -9.58 12.56 -5.06
N THR A 94 -9.85 12.81 -6.34
CA THR A 94 -8.97 13.60 -7.24
C THR A 94 -8.54 14.95 -6.63
N THR A 95 -9.38 15.58 -5.80
CA THR A 95 -9.14 16.89 -5.18
C THR A 95 -8.86 16.83 -3.67
N VAL A 96 -8.91 15.65 -3.04
CA VAL A 96 -8.78 15.47 -1.59
C VAL A 96 -7.80 14.35 -1.27
N THR A 97 -6.72 14.67 -0.57
CA THR A 97 -5.74 13.68 -0.09
C THR A 97 -6.20 13.05 1.22
N THR A 98 -6.19 11.73 1.32
CA THR A 98 -6.39 11.03 2.60
C THR A 98 -5.05 10.65 3.19
N HIS A 99 -4.76 11.13 4.39
CA HIS A 99 -3.60 10.76 5.19
C HIS A 99 -3.98 9.71 6.22
N ILE A 100 -3.21 8.63 6.30
CA ILE A 100 -3.38 7.56 7.27
C ILE A 100 -2.05 7.36 7.99
N SER A 101 -2.05 7.44 9.32
CA SER A 101 -0.87 7.22 10.15
C SER A 101 -1.15 6.11 11.15
N LEU A 102 -0.37 5.03 11.08
CA LEU A 102 -0.40 3.90 12.00
C LEU A 102 0.88 3.97 12.82
N LEU A 103 0.80 4.20 14.13
CA LEU A 103 1.96 4.29 15.02
C LEU A 103 1.98 3.09 15.99
N ASP A 104 3.12 2.80 16.61
CA ASP A 104 3.25 1.97 17.83
C ASP A 104 2.47 0.65 17.82
N SER A 105 2.80 -0.30 16.92
CA SER A 105 2.18 -1.64 16.85
C SER A 105 0.67 -1.68 16.55
N GLN A 106 0.12 -0.60 15.98
CA GLN A 106 -1.30 -0.55 15.61
C GLN A 106 -1.61 -1.19 14.26
N ASN A 107 -2.77 -1.84 14.19
CA ASN A 107 -3.19 -2.58 13.00
C ASN A 107 -4.42 -1.93 12.35
N LEU A 108 -4.30 -1.61 11.06
CA LEU A 108 -5.42 -1.27 10.19
C LEU A 108 -5.81 -2.51 9.38
N GLN A 109 -7.00 -3.04 9.62
CA GLN A 109 -7.51 -4.22 8.93
C GLN A 109 -8.68 -3.83 8.01
N LEU A 110 -8.54 -4.07 6.72
CA LEU A 110 -9.59 -3.80 5.72
C LEU A 110 -10.11 -5.12 5.14
N PHE A 111 -11.29 -5.53 5.60
CA PHE A 111 -12.05 -6.67 5.07
C PHE A 111 -13.15 -6.17 4.14
N VAL A 112 -12.74 -5.55 3.03
CA VAL A 112 -13.65 -4.96 2.05
C VAL A 112 -13.48 -5.63 0.70
N ARG A 113 -14.57 -5.92 -0.02
CA ARG A 113 -14.49 -6.59 -1.34
C ARG A 113 -13.64 -5.83 -2.34
N GLU A 114 -13.85 -4.54 -2.49
CA GLU A 114 -13.02 -3.71 -3.37
C GLU A 114 -12.50 -2.48 -2.64
N VAL A 115 -11.22 -2.15 -2.83
CA VAL A 115 -10.60 -0.96 -2.23
C VAL A 115 -9.98 -0.11 -3.33
N PHE A 116 -10.11 1.21 -3.21
CA PHE A 116 -9.58 2.17 -4.18
C PHE A 116 -8.76 3.22 -3.45
N PHE A 117 -7.46 3.25 -3.70
CA PHE A 117 -6.57 4.33 -3.26
C PHE A 117 -6.50 5.37 -4.37
N SER A 118 -7.35 6.40 -4.26
CA SER A 118 -7.46 7.41 -5.31
C SER A 118 -6.48 8.58 -5.13
N ASN A 119 -6.23 8.98 -3.88
CA ASN A 119 -5.22 9.97 -3.51
C ASN A 119 -4.86 9.77 -2.03
N THR A 120 -4.09 8.73 -1.73
CA THR A 120 -3.86 8.24 -0.37
C THR A 120 -2.39 8.32 0.01
N HIS A 121 -2.10 8.87 1.19
CA HIS A 121 -0.77 8.89 1.78
C HIS A 121 -0.85 8.11 3.09
N MET A 122 -0.10 7.02 3.19
CA MET A 122 -0.08 6.17 4.36
C MET A 122 1.33 6.09 4.95
N GLN A 123 1.44 6.29 6.25
CA GLN A 123 2.65 6.07 7.02
C GLN A 123 2.38 5.00 8.07
N ILE A 124 3.16 3.93 8.04
CA ILE A 124 3.11 2.80 8.95
C ILE A 124 4.42 2.82 9.73
N PHE A 125 4.37 3.19 11.01
CA PHE A 125 5.52 3.28 11.89
C PHE A 125 5.33 2.29 13.04
N GLY A 126 5.99 1.13 12.96
CA GLY A 126 5.87 0.02 13.90
C GLY A 126 4.52 -0.68 13.95
N GLY A 127 3.52 -0.23 13.19
CA GLY A 127 2.20 -0.86 13.04
C GLY A 127 2.07 -1.80 11.83
N SER A 128 0.84 -2.21 11.51
CA SER A 128 0.55 -2.99 10.30
C SER A 128 -0.68 -2.52 9.51
N LEU A 129 -0.59 -2.62 8.18
CA LEU A 129 -1.76 -2.66 7.30
C LEU A 129 -2.00 -4.10 6.87
N GLU A 130 -3.25 -4.56 7.02
CA GLU A 130 -3.68 -5.89 6.57
C GLU A 130 -4.93 -5.78 5.71
N MET A 131 -4.83 -6.25 4.47
CA MET A 131 -5.92 -6.39 3.52
C MET A 131 -5.91 -7.83 3.03
N LEU A 132 -6.56 -8.72 3.78
CA LEU A 132 -6.39 -10.16 3.67
C LEU A 132 -7.72 -10.89 3.53
N GLY A 133 -7.67 -12.01 2.79
CA GLY A 133 -8.64 -13.08 2.91
C GLY A 133 -9.74 -13.09 1.83
N PRO A 134 -10.69 -14.03 1.96
CA PRO A 134 -11.66 -14.38 0.90
C PRO A 134 -12.64 -13.25 0.56
N ASN A 135 -12.78 -12.27 1.46
CA ASN A 135 -13.69 -11.14 1.31
C ASN A 135 -13.01 -9.90 0.73
N PHE A 136 -11.69 -9.92 0.52
CA PHE A 136 -10.96 -8.86 -0.17
C PHE A 136 -10.61 -9.32 -1.57
N SER A 137 -11.21 -8.67 -2.56
CA SER A 137 -11.17 -9.13 -3.94
C SER A 137 -10.37 -8.26 -4.89
N TYR A 138 -10.15 -6.99 -4.57
CA TYR A 138 -9.56 -6.09 -5.53
C TYR A 138 -9.05 -4.84 -4.85
N LEU A 139 -7.85 -4.40 -5.25
CA LEU A 139 -7.34 -3.07 -4.94
C LEU A 139 -7.00 -2.34 -6.23
N LYS A 140 -7.58 -1.16 -6.42
CA LYS A 140 -7.12 -0.20 -7.43
C LYS A 140 -6.30 0.89 -6.79
N ILE A 141 -5.13 1.18 -7.35
CA ILE A 141 -4.28 2.30 -6.93
C ILE A 141 -4.22 3.32 -8.08
N ASP A 142 -4.94 4.43 -7.94
CA ASP A 142 -4.78 5.56 -8.87
C ASP A 142 -3.64 6.47 -8.43
N ASN A 143 -3.58 6.84 -7.14
CA ASN A 143 -2.48 7.62 -6.59
C ASN A 143 -2.29 7.26 -5.12
N ALA A 144 -1.16 6.62 -4.79
CA ALA A 144 -0.82 6.32 -3.42
C ALA A 144 0.68 6.41 -3.10
N VAL A 145 0.95 6.85 -1.89
CA VAL A 145 2.27 6.80 -1.25
C VAL A 145 2.11 5.99 0.04
N ILE A 146 2.90 4.94 0.21
CA ILE A 146 2.93 4.12 1.43
C ILE A 146 4.37 4.07 1.91
N THR A 147 4.60 4.44 3.16
CA THR A 147 5.90 4.31 3.84
C THR A 147 5.74 3.35 5.01
N VAL A 148 6.62 2.36 5.11
CA VAL A 148 6.63 1.33 6.16
C VAL A 148 7.98 1.36 6.87
N GLU A 149 7.95 1.65 8.17
CA GLU A 149 9.12 1.94 9.00
C GLU A 149 8.95 1.36 10.42
N ASP A 150 10.03 1.34 11.18
CA ASP A 150 10.14 0.92 12.58
C ASP A 150 9.63 -0.51 12.85
N ASN A 151 10.04 -1.46 12.01
CA ASN A 151 9.58 -2.85 12.03
C ASN A 151 8.08 -3.01 11.73
N GLY A 152 7.51 -2.08 10.95
CA GLY A 152 6.13 -2.13 10.48
C GLY A 152 5.89 -3.18 9.39
N GLY A 153 4.60 -3.44 9.13
CA GLY A 153 4.15 -4.39 8.13
C GLY A 153 3.09 -3.83 7.17
N CYS A 154 3.17 -4.19 5.90
CA CYS A 154 2.11 -3.93 4.92
C CYS A 154 1.78 -5.22 4.17
N HIS A 155 0.60 -5.79 4.36
CA HIS A 155 0.22 -7.06 3.73
C HIS A 155 -1.10 -6.91 2.98
N ILE A 156 -1.02 -6.98 1.66
CA ILE A 156 -2.14 -6.83 0.74
C ILE A 156 -2.21 -8.08 -0.15
N THR A 157 -3.16 -8.96 0.15
CA THR A 157 -3.34 -10.22 -0.58
C THR A 157 -4.81 -10.42 -0.90
N PRO A 158 -5.24 -10.00 -2.11
CA PRO A 158 -6.54 -10.36 -2.64
C PRO A 158 -6.69 -11.88 -2.72
N SER A 159 -7.91 -12.40 -2.53
CA SER A 159 -8.16 -13.85 -2.67
C SER A 159 -7.92 -14.40 -4.08
N PHE A 160 -7.63 -15.68 -4.23
CA PHE A 160 -7.24 -16.25 -5.52
C PHE A 160 -8.41 -16.33 -6.53
N GLY A 161 -8.14 -16.09 -7.83
CA GLY A 161 -9.03 -16.48 -8.94
C GLY A 161 -9.21 -15.45 -10.08
N GLU A 162 -9.54 -14.19 -9.74
CA GLU A 162 -9.79 -13.10 -10.72
C GLU A 162 -9.33 -11.72 -10.19
N GLN A 163 -8.48 -11.73 -9.17
CA GLN A 163 -8.31 -10.65 -8.21
C GLN A 163 -6.89 -10.11 -8.26
N LYS A 164 -6.75 -8.79 -8.38
CA LYS A 164 -5.47 -8.10 -8.62
C LYS A 164 -5.34 -6.83 -7.80
N ILE A 165 -4.10 -6.44 -7.56
CA ILE A 165 -3.71 -5.09 -7.19
C ILE A 165 -3.41 -4.36 -8.50
N ASP A 166 -4.30 -3.47 -8.93
CA ASP A 166 -4.22 -2.77 -10.20
C ASP A 166 -3.67 -1.35 -9.99
N ILE A 167 -2.41 -1.14 -10.36
CA ILE A 167 -1.75 0.16 -10.26
C ILE A 167 -1.99 0.93 -11.55
N ALA A 168 -2.89 1.90 -11.49
CA ALA A 168 -3.41 2.61 -12.63
C ALA A 168 -2.66 3.90 -12.96
N LYS A 169 -2.09 4.60 -11.96
CA LYS A 169 -1.26 5.80 -12.21
C LYS A 169 -0.02 5.85 -11.32
N ASN A 170 -0.09 6.44 -10.14
CA ASN A 170 1.10 6.70 -9.33
C ASN A 170 1.08 5.79 -8.10
N PHE A 171 2.16 5.04 -7.90
CA PHE A 171 2.35 4.28 -6.67
C PHE A 171 3.79 4.33 -6.22
N TYR A 172 3.98 4.74 -4.98
CA TYR A 172 5.27 4.75 -4.32
C TYR A 172 5.17 3.97 -3.01
N LEU A 173 5.91 2.88 -2.91
CA LEU A 173 6.09 2.12 -1.67
C LEU A 173 7.53 2.29 -1.21
N MET A 174 7.73 2.74 0.03
CA MET A 174 9.03 2.77 0.69
C MET A 174 8.98 1.85 1.91
N VAL A 175 9.98 0.99 2.04
CA VAL A 175 10.16 0.10 3.20
C VAL A 175 11.55 0.32 3.77
N THR A 176 11.63 0.61 5.08
CA THR A 176 12.89 0.91 5.77
C THR A 176 13.26 -0.12 6.84
N ASP A 177 14.44 0.03 7.46
CA ASP A 177 14.88 -0.73 8.65
C ASP A 177 14.70 -2.26 8.55
N THR A 178 13.95 -2.92 9.43
CA THR A 178 13.60 -4.34 9.31
C THR A 178 12.12 -4.55 8.97
N SER A 179 11.46 -3.49 8.51
CA SER A 179 10.07 -3.50 8.06
C SER A 179 9.86 -4.36 6.81
N SER A 180 8.61 -4.71 6.56
CA SER A 180 8.24 -5.57 5.43
C SER A 180 6.96 -5.14 4.73
N ALA A 181 6.91 -5.40 3.42
CA ALA A 181 5.70 -5.32 2.64
C ALA A 181 5.50 -6.56 1.76
N GLN A 182 4.26 -7.03 1.66
CA GLN A 182 3.83 -8.10 0.77
C GLN A 182 2.61 -7.64 -0.04
N LEU A 183 2.72 -7.71 -1.37
CA LEU A 183 1.62 -7.40 -2.29
C LEU A 183 1.46 -8.56 -3.28
N ASP A 184 0.29 -9.20 -3.28
CA ASP A 184 -0.01 -10.31 -4.17
C ASP A 184 -0.93 -9.93 -5.34
N GLY A 185 -0.61 -10.44 -6.53
CA GLY A 185 -1.40 -10.19 -7.75
C GLY A 185 -1.21 -8.79 -8.33
N VAL A 186 0.03 -8.26 -8.32
CA VAL A 186 0.33 -6.91 -8.79
C VAL A 186 0.25 -6.83 -10.32
N SER A 187 -0.54 -5.88 -10.82
CA SER A 187 -0.63 -5.50 -12.23
C SER A 187 -0.35 -3.99 -12.36
N VAL A 188 0.45 -3.62 -13.36
CA VAL A 188 0.82 -2.23 -13.63
C VAL A 188 0.23 -1.81 -14.97
N GLN A 189 -0.61 -0.79 -14.97
CA GLN A 189 -1.23 -0.28 -16.19
C GLN A 189 -0.24 0.52 -17.04
N PRO A 190 -0.42 0.54 -18.37
CA PRO A 190 0.41 1.35 -19.26
C PRO A 190 0.42 2.84 -18.86
N GLY A 191 1.62 3.41 -18.75
CA GLY A 191 1.81 4.82 -18.36
C GLY A 191 1.77 5.09 -16.85
N ALA A 192 1.60 4.06 -16.02
CA ALA A 192 1.74 4.20 -14.58
C ALA A 192 3.19 4.51 -14.17
N SER A 193 3.35 5.35 -13.14
CA SER A 193 4.62 5.60 -12.46
C SER A 193 4.64 4.85 -11.13
N VAL A 194 5.44 3.79 -11.09
CA VAL A 194 5.48 2.84 -9.96
C VAL A 194 6.90 2.73 -9.45
N GLN A 195 7.07 2.82 -8.13
CA GLN A 195 8.35 2.57 -7.49
C GLN A 195 8.18 1.83 -6.16
N PHE A 196 8.88 0.72 -6.04
CA PHE A 196 9.11 -0.02 -4.81
C PHE A 196 10.53 0.29 -4.36
N ASN A 197 10.66 0.87 -3.17
CA ASN A 197 11.93 1.29 -2.62
C ASN A 197 12.24 0.51 -1.34
N LEU A 198 13.47 0.05 -1.27
CA LEU A 198 14.09 -0.44 -0.04
C LEU A 198 15.09 0.61 0.41
N GLN A 199 14.92 1.18 1.59
CA GLN A 199 15.87 2.15 2.13
C GLN A 199 16.45 1.66 3.45
N THR A 200 17.75 1.54 3.51
CA THR A 200 18.45 1.36 4.79
C THR A 200 18.84 2.72 5.35
N ILE A 201 18.73 2.87 6.66
CA ILE A 201 19.12 4.07 7.42
C ILE A 201 20.27 3.76 8.40
N GLY A 202 20.59 2.48 8.61
CA GLY A 202 21.73 2.01 9.39
C GLY A 202 22.02 0.52 9.19
N GLU A 203 22.77 -0.06 10.14
CA GLU A 203 23.01 -1.49 10.20
C GLU A 203 22.72 -2.05 11.61
N PRO A 204 22.06 -3.22 11.74
CA PRO A 204 21.57 -4.07 10.65
C PRO A 204 20.13 -3.74 10.22
N ASP A 205 19.98 -3.18 9.01
CA ASP A 205 18.68 -2.97 8.37
C ASP A 205 18.50 -4.00 7.23
N THR A 206 17.36 -4.68 7.21
CA THR A 206 17.01 -5.73 6.23
C THR A 206 15.57 -5.56 5.73
N PRO A 207 15.22 -4.42 5.10
CA PRO A 207 13.85 -4.19 4.64
C PRO A 207 13.51 -5.20 3.54
N THR A 208 12.25 -5.65 3.50
CA THR A 208 11.82 -6.66 2.53
C THR A 208 10.55 -6.25 1.81
N VAL A 209 10.56 -6.37 0.48
CA VAL A 209 9.35 -6.23 -0.35
C VAL A 209 9.13 -7.54 -1.10
N ARG A 210 8.01 -8.20 -0.84
CA ARG A 210 7.58 -9.42 -1.54
C ARG A 210 6.43 -9.12 -2.49
N LEU A 211 6.56 -9.54 -3.74
CA LEU A 211 5.58 -9.30 -4.79
C LEU A 211 5.25 -10.59 -5.52
N SER A 212 3.99 -10.80 -5.90
CA SER A 212 3.58 -11.86 -6.80
C SER A 212 2.71 -11.34 -7.94
N GLY A 213 2.62 -12.09 -9.04
CA GLY A 213 1.77 -11.77 -10.19
C GLY A 213 2.40 -10.82 -11.22
N ILE A 214 3.66 -10.42 -11.03
CA ILE A 214 4.41 -9.62 -12.01
C ILE A 214 4.94 -10.53 -13.11
N ASP A 215 4.80 -10.13 -14.37
CA ASP A 215 5.37 -10.83 -15.52
C ASP A 215 6.35 -9.92 -16.28
N PHE A 216 7.59 -10.38 -16.44
CA PHE A 216 8.62 -9.65 -17.18
C PHE A 216 8.67 -10.03 -18.67
N LEU A 217 7.99 -11.11 -19.08
CA LEU A 217 8.03 -11.63 -20.45
C LEU A 217 6.81 -11.22 -21.27
N GLY A 218 5.68 -10.96 -20.61
CA GLY A 218 4.45 -10.49 -21.25
C GLY A 218 4.58 -9.12 -21.89
N GLU A 219 3.67 -8.79 -22.82
CA GLU A 219 3.67 -7.52 -23.54
C GLU A 219 3.57 -6.30 -22.61
N GLU A 220 2.92 -6.47 -21.45
CA GLU A 220 2.78 -5.42 -20.44
C GLU A 220 4.11 -4.95 -19.83
N SER A 221 5.13 -5.83 -19.81
CA SER A 221 6.42 -5.52 -19.17
C SER A 221 7.16 -4.37 -19.83
N GLN A 222 6.88 -4.10 -21.12
CA GLN A 222 7.43 -2.98 -21.87
C GLN A 222 7.00 -1.61 -21.33
N ASN A 223 5.92 -1.58 -20.55
CA ASN A 223 5.41 -0.35 -19.94
C ASN A 223 5.87 -0.16 -18.50
N TYR A 224 6.60 -1.12 -17.93
CA TYR A 224 7.08 -1.00 -16.56
C TYR A 224 8.13 0.11 -16.47
N PRO A 225 8.04 1.00 -15.47
CA PRO A 225 8.95 2.12 -15.35
C PRO A 225 10.37 1.65 -15.01
N LYS A 226 11.37 2.34 -15.57
CA LYS A 226 12.76 2.13 -15.19
C LYS A 226 12.96 2.42 -13.70
N GLY A 227 13.79 1.61 -13.04
CA GLY A 227 14.05 1.73 -11.61
C GLY A 227 12.83 1.46 -10.72
N MET A 228 11.83 0.72 -11.23
CA MET A 228 10.67 0.25 -10.47
C MET A 228 11.04 -0.43 -9.15
N PHE A 229 12.15 -1.17 -9.11
CA PHE A 229 12.73 -1.77 -7.91
C PHE A 229 14.01 -1.03 -7.53
N ASN A 230 13.95 -0.14 -6.55
CA ASN A 230 15.08 0.71 -6.20
C ASN A 230 15.64 0.37 -4.81
N PHE A 231 16.95 0.18 -4.75
CA PHE A 231 17.70 0.09 -3.51
C PHE A 231 18.28 1.46 -3.17
N THR A 232 17.87 2.04 -2.06
CA THR A 232 18.48 3.25 -1.50
C THR A 232 19.46 2.84 -0.41
N THR A 233 20.74 3.12 -0.62
CA THR A 233 21.83 2.79 0.32
C THR A 233 22.01 3.90 1.35
N TYR A 234 22.45 3.56 2.58
CA TYR A 234 22.64 4.56 3.63
C TYR A 234 23.99 5.31 3.51
N ASP A 235 25.02 4.65 2.99
CA ASP A 235 26.40 5.16 2.87
C ASP A 235 26.92 5.17 1.42
N GLY A 236 26.03 5.00 0.45
CA GLY A 236 26.39 4.80 -0.96
C GLY A 236 26.83 3.37 -1.30
N LYS A 237 26.94 2.47 -0.31
CA LYS A 237 27.54 1.13 -0.49
C LYS A 237 26.58 0.01 -0.19
N ASN A 238 25.94 0.04 0.97
CA ASN A 238 25.24 -1.13 1.48
C ASN A 238 23.74 -0.89 1.65
N ASN A 239 22.98 -1.91 1.27
CA ASN A 239 21.58 -2.12 1.61
C ASN A 239 21.41 -3.63 1.72
N ARG A 240 21.04 -4.15 2.90
CA ARG A 240 20.89 -5.60 3.14
C ARG A 240 19.44 -6.07 2.94
N GLY A 241 18.57 -5.19 2.45
CA GLY A 241 17.21 -5.51 2.07
C GLY A 241 17.15 -6.38 0.82
N ASN A 242 15.96 -6.89 0.55
CA ASN A 242 15.71 -7.73 -0.61
C ASN A 242 14.32 -7.51 -1.22
N PHE A 243 14.26 -7.64 -2.55
CA PHE A 243 13.02 -7.84 -3.26
C PHE A 243 12.83 -9.34 -3.49
N VAL A 244 11.67 -9.86 -3.09
CA VAL A 244 11.27 -11.25 -3.33
C VAL A 244 10.17 -11.26 -4.39
N LEU A 245 10.49 -11.76 -5.57
CA LEU A 245 9.59 -11.87 -6.71
C LEU A 245 9.09 -13.31 -6.80
N ALA A 246 7.89 -13.52 -6.25
CA ALA A 246 7.33 -14.83 -6.00
C ALA A 246 6.88 -15.52 -7.30
N GLY A 247 7.24 -16.80 -7.44
CA GLY A 247 6.94 -17.59 -8.64
C GLY A 247 7.80 -17.27 -9.87
N ILE A 248 8.77 -16.36 -9.74
CA ILE A 248 9.69 -15.94 -10.81
C ILE A 248 11.03 -16.67 -10.65
N GLY A 249 11.04 -17.99 -10.86
CA GLY A 249 12.19 -18.83 -10.50
C GLY A 249 13.25 -19.06 -11.59
N ASN A 250 13.38 -18.20 -12.62
CA ASN A 250 14.25 -18.49 -13.77
C ASN A 250 15.14 -17.32 -14.25
N ALA A 251 16.28 -17.68 -14.84
CA ALA A 251 17.30 -16.75 -15.33
C ALA A 251 16.88 -15.89 -16.53
N ILE A 252 15.92 -16.36 -17.33
CA ILE A 252 15.42 -15.60 -18.48
C ILE A 252 14.72 -14.34 -17.96
N GLN A 253 13.82 -14.51 -17.00
CA GLN A 253 13.08 -13.40 -16.40
C GLN A 253 14.00 -12.38 -15.70
N PHE A 254 15.05 -12.83 -15.01
CA PHE A 254 16.04 -11.92 -14.41
C PHE A 254 16.75 -11.07 -15.47
N ASN A 255 17.18 -11.70 -16.57
CA ASN A 255 17.84 -10.99 -17.66
C ASN A 255 16.91 -9.96 -18.30
N TYR A 256 15.64 -10.28 -18.47
CA TYR A 256 14.63 -9.34 -18.97
C TYR A 256 14.43 -8.16 -18.03
N MET A 257 14.30 -8.41 -16.73
CA MET A 257 14.20 -7.36 -15.71
C MET A 257 15.40 -6.39 -15.78
N LEU A 258 16.61 -6.90 -16.00
CA LEU A 258 17.82 -6.07 -16.18
C LEU A 258 17.88 -5.36 -17.53
N GLN A 259 17.40 -5.97 -18.61
CA GLN A 259 17.33 -5.35 -19.96
C GLN A 259 16.32 -4.19 -20.00
N LEU A 260 15.22 -4.34 -19.28
CA LEU A 260 14.19 -3.33 -19.09
C LEU A 260 14.60 -2.23 -18.08
N GLU A 261 15.80 -2.35 -17.48
CA GLU A 261 16.32 -1.41 -16.48
C GLU A 261 15.37 -1.21 -15.29
N LEU A 262 14.68 -2.27 -14.87
CA LEU A 262 13.68 -2.21 -13.79
C LEU A 262 14.31 -2.09 -12.41
N VAL A 263 15.56 -2.52 -12.25
CA VAL A 263 16.30 -2.39 -10.98
C VAL A 263 17.15 -1.13 -11.00
N ALA A 264 17.08 -0.36 -9.92
CA ALA A 264 17.94 0.80 -9.69
C ALA A 264 18.63 0.71 -8.33
N ILE A 265 19.77 1.38 -8.21
CA ILE A 265 20.50 1.55 -6.96
C ILE A 265 20.81 3.04 -6.83
N ASP A 266 20.29 3.66 -5.77
CA ASP A 266 20.32 5.10 -5.54
C ASP A 266 19.78 5.89 -6.75
N GLY A 267 18.73 5.35 -7.40
CA GLY A 267 18.13 5.92 -8.61
C GLY A 267 18.91 5.68 -9.91
N ASN A 268 20.07 5.03 -9.86
CA ASN A 268 20.83 4.66 -11.07
C ASN A 268 20.41 3.27 -11.57
N SER A 269 19.77 3.22 -12.74
CA SER A 269 19.31 1.99 -13.41
C SER A 269 20.25 1.49 -14.51
N ASP A 270 21.46 2.06 -14.66
CA ASP A 270 22.43 1.59 -15.64
C ASP A 270 22.76 0.11 -15.40
N ARG A 271 22.56 -0.69 -16.45
CA ARG A 271 22.68 -2.15 -16.35
C ARG A 271 24.07 -2.62 -15.90
N SER A 272 25.14 -1.94 -16.33
CA SER A 272 26.50 -2.33 -15.95
C SER A 272 26.76 -2.04 -14.48
N TYR A 273 26.33 -0.87 -14.02
CA TYR A 273 26.40 -0.48 -12.62
C TYR A 273 25.58 -1.43 -11.73
N VAL A 274 24.32 -1.67 -12.07
CA VAL A 274 23.43 -2.57 -11.32
C VAL A 274 24.00 -4.00 -11.26
N ASN A 275 24.45 -4.56 -12.39
CA ASN A 275 25.07 -5.89 -12.42
C ASN A 275 26.35 -5.97 -11.57
N SER A 276 27.11 -4.88 -11.48
CA SER A 276 28.30 -4.81 -10.62
C SER A 276 27.98 -4.84 -9.13
N ARG A 277 26.71 -4.66 -8.76
CA ARG A 277 26.26 -4.53 -7.37
C ARG A 277 25.28 -5.61 -6.91
N ILE A 278 24.50 -6.24 -7.79
CA ILE A 278 23.59 -7.34 -7.40
C ILE A 278 24.36 -8.61 -7.02
N ASP A 279 23.86 -9.35 -6.03
CA ASP A 279 24.31 -10.69 -5.69
C ASP A 279 23.70 -11.74 -6.63
N ASN A 280 24.55 -12.29 -7.51
CA ASN A 280 24.14 -13.26 -8.52
C ASN A 280 24.26 -14.73 -8.05
N GLN A 281 24.74 -14.99 -6.83
CA GLN A 281 25.02 -16.38 -6.40
C GLN A 281 23.77 -17.12 -5.92
N ASN A 282 22.80 -16.41 -5.33
CA ASN A 282 21.62 -17.02 -4.71
C ASN A 282 20.32 -16.31 -5.12
N ILE A 283 20.20 -15.95 -6.39
CA ILE A 283 19.02 -15.26 -6.92
C ILE A 283 17.79 -16.18 -6.84
N TYR A 284 17.91 -17.47 -7.15
CA TYR A 284 16.75 -18.37 -7.21
C TYR A 284 16.67 -19.23 -5.97
N GLN A 285 15.57 -19.10 -5.22
CA GLN A 285 15.35 -19.86 -4.00
C GLN A 285 13.88 -20.27 -3.92
N ASN A 286 13.61 -21.57 -3.73
CA ASN A 286 12.25 -22.10 -3.55
C ASN A 286 11.22 -21.73 -4.64
N GLY A 287 11.67 -21.49 -5.88
CA GLY A 287 10.81 -21.08 -6.99
C GLY A 287 10.61 -19.56 -7.12
N ASP A 288 11.20 -18.77 -6.22
CA ASP A 288 11.18 -17.31 -6.23
C ASP A 288 12.51 -16.73 -6.74
N MET A 289 12.47 -15.48 -7.20
CA MET A 289 13.66 -14.68 -7.47
C MET A 289 13.86 -13.67 -6.33
N ILE A 290 15.04 -13.72 -5.72
CA ILE A 290 15.47 -12.84 -4.64
C ILE A 290 16.55 -11.92 -5.19
N VAL A 291 16.19 -10.65 -5.34
CA VAL A 291 17.11 -9.59 -5.77
C VAL A 291 17.64 -8.88 -4.53
N ARG A 292 18.96 -8.85 -4.38
CA ARG A 292 19.66 -8.20 -3.27
C ARG A 292 21.01 -7.66 -3.70
N LEU A 293 21.54 -6.70 -2.96
CA LEU A 293 22.89 -6.18 -3.21
C LEU A 293 23.97 -7.13 -2.65
N ARG A 294 25.13 -7.16 -3.31
CA ARG A 294 26.36 -7.71 -2.75
C ARG A 294 26.80 -6.82 -1.59
N PHE A 295 27.02 -7.44 -0.44
CA PHE A 295 27.58 -6.75 0.69
C PHE A 295 29.01 -6.29 0.40
N GLN A 296 29.28 -5.00 0.56
CA GLN A 296 30.59 -4.40 0.40
C GLN A 296 31.18 -4.13 1.79
N LYS A 297 32.26 -4.85 2.11
CA LYS A 297 33.02 -4.66 3.36
C LYS A 297 33.81 -3.35 3.35
#